data_AF-A0A6L8XP17-F1
#
_entry.id   AF-A0A6L8XP17-F1
#
_cell.length_a   1.000
_cell.length_b   1.000
_cell.length_c   1.000
_cell.angle_alpha   90.00
_cell.angle_beta   90.00
_cell.angle_gamma   90.00
#
_symmetry.space_group_name_H-M   'P 1'
#
loop_
_entity.id
_entity.type
_entity.pdbx_description
1 polymer ?
#
loop_
_entity_poly.entity_id
_entity_poly.type
_entity_poly.pdbx_seq_one_letter_code
_entity_poly.pdbx_strand_id
1 'polypeptide(L)' 'MVSTIVQPVPDMARKAVELLLKKIKGEEIETLTILPVEFAEGGTTR' A
#
# COMPACT_ATOMS: atom_id res chain seq x y z
N MET A 1 -3.40 -15.18 -17.94
CA MET A 1 -3.30 -14.54 -16.61
C MET A 1 -1.91 -14.85 -16.07
N VAL A 2 -1.34 -14.02 -15.20
CA VAL A 2 -0.02 -14.29 -14.59
C VAL A 2 -0.18 -14.25 -13.07
N SER A 3 0.44 -15.19 -12.37
CA SER A 3 0.46 -15.19 -10.91
C SER A 3 1.26 -13.98 -10.43
N THR A 4 0.74 -13.24 -9.46
CA THR A 4 1.34 -11.97 -9.02
C THR A 4 1.04 -11.70 -7.55
N ILE A 5 1.84 -10.83 -6.94
CA ILE A 5 1.49 -10.20 -5.67
C ILE A 5 0.66 -8.96 -5.97
N VAL A 6 -0.56 -8.92 -5.44
CA VAL A 6 -1.49 -7.80 -5.58
C VAL A 6 -1.14 -6.76 -4.53
N GLN A 7 -0.77 -5.58 -5.02
CA GLN A 7 -0.49 -4.43 -4.17
C GLN A 7 -1.81 -3.70 -3.84
N PRO A 8 -2.03 -3.27 -2.58
CA PRO A 8 -3.21 -2.51 -2.18
C PRO A 8 -3.09 -1.03 -2.59
N VAL A 9 -3.01 -0.78 -3.90
CA VAL A 9 -2.77 0.57 -4.48
C VAL A 9 -3.76 1.63 -3.96
N PRO A 10 -5.08 1.36 -3.84
CA PRO A 10 -6.02 2.34 -3.30
C PRO A 10 -5.69 2.74 -1.86
N ASP A 11 -5.31 1.80 -1.00
CA ASP A 11 -5.00 2.08 0.40
C ASP A 11 -3.65 2.76 0.55
N MET A 12 -2.66 2.37 -0.26
CA MET A 12 -1.40 3.09 -0.37
C MET A 12 -1.61 4.57 -0.70
N ALA A 13 -2.44 4.86 -1.71
CA ALA A 13 -2.72 6.23 -2.14
C ALA A 13 -3.43 7.03 -1.04
N ARG A 14 -4.47 6.47 -0.41
CA ARG A 14 -5.19 7.11 0.70
C ARG A 14 -4.24 7.43 1.86
N LYS A 15 -3.44 6.44 2.28
CA LYS A 15 -2.54 6.60 3.41
C LYS A 15 -1.43 7.61 3.13
N ALA A 16 -0.86 7.59 1.92
CA ALA A 16 0.17 8.53 1.53
C ALA A 16 -0.33 9.99 1.56
N VAL A 17 -1.53 10.23 1.03
CA VAL A 17 -2.15 11.57 1.04
C VAL A 17 -2.48 12.00 2.48
N GLU A 18 -3.02 11.10 3.30
CA GLU A 18 -3.29 11.37 4.72
C GLU A 18 -2.02 11.81 5.45
N LEU A 19 -0.93 11.05 5.33
CA LEU A 19 0.36 11.36 5.97
C LEU A 19 0.95 12.69 5.47
N LEU A 20 0.82 12.97 4.17
CA LEU A 20 1.28 14.24 3.60
C LEU A 20 0.51 15.44 4.20
N LEU A 21 -0.82 15.33 4.31
CA LEU A 21 -1.65 16.38 4.90
C LEU A 21 -1.32 16.59 6.38
N LYS A 22 -1.11 15.52 7.15
CA LYS A 22 -0.67 15.60 8.56
C LYS A 22 0.68 16.30 8.68
N LYS A 23 1.64 15.96 7.83
CA LYS A 23 2.96 16.60 7.80
C LYS A 23 2.88 18.09 7.50
N ILE A 24 2.03 18.50 6.55
CA ILE A 24 1.82 19.91 6.21
C ILE A 24 1.25 20.68 7.42
N LYS A 25 0.41 20.05 8.24
CA LYS A 25 -0.16 20.63 9.47
C LYS A 25 0.81 20.63 10.66
N GLY A 26 2.00 20.05 10.52
CA GLY A 26 2.98 19.92 11.61
C GLY A 26 2.64 18.83 12.62
N GLU A 27 1.76 17.88 12.29
CA GLU A 27 1.47 16.72 13.12
C GLU A 27 2.62 15.71 13.09
N GLU A 28 2.85 15.00 14.20
CA GLU A 28 3.75 13.85 14.20
C GLU A 28 3.19 12.73 13.32
N ILE A 29 4.05 12.16 12.48
CA ILE A 29 3.69 11.08 11.56
C ILE A 29 4.59 9.86 11.76
N GLU A 30 4.02 8.70 11.52
CA GLU A 30 4.79 7.46 11.39
C GLU A 30 5.71 7.55 10.18
N THR A 31 6.96 7.14 10.34
CA THR A 31 7.95 7.10 9.26
C THR A 31 7.88 5.81 8.44
N LEU A 32 7.22 4.79 8.96
CA LEU A 32 7.01 3.49 8.31
C LEU A 32 5.58 3.02 8.51
N THR A 33 4.90 2.75 7.40
CA THR A 33 3.59 2.10 7.40
C THR A 33 3.66 0.86 6.51
N ILE A 34 3.25 -0.29 7.04
CA ILE A 34 3.21 -1.57 6.31
C ILE A 34 1.76 -1.88 5.98
N LEU A 35 1.48 -2.17 4.70
CA LEU A 35 0.16 -2.60 4.24
C LEU A 35 0.22 -4.06 3.79
N PRO A 36 -0.82 -4.86 4.08
CA PRO A 36 -0.86 -6.26 3.66
C PRO A 36 -0.96 -6.36 2.14
N VAL A 37 -0.36 -7.40 1.60
CA VAL A 37 -0.44 -7.76 0.18
C VAL A 37 -1.07 -9.15 0.06
N GLU A 38 -1.62 -9.44 -1.10
CA GLU A 38 -2.25 -10.73 -1.37
C GLU A 38 -1.60 -11.41 -2.57
N PHE A 39 -1.50 -12.73 -2.54
CA PHE A 39 -1.10 -13.49 -3.72
C PHE A 39 -2.33 -13.73 -4.61
N ALA A 40 -2.23 -13.37 -5.88
CA ALA A 40 -3.20 -13.74 -6.91
C ALA A 40 -2.65 -14.85 -7.80
N GLU A 41 -3.37 -15.96 -7.85
CA GLU A 41 -3.06 -17.08 -8.73
C GLU A 41 -3.40 -16.73 -10.19
N GLY A 42 -2.47 -16.97 -11.09
CA GLY A 42 -2.65 -16.79 -12.53
C GLY A 42 -2.20 -18.00 -13.35
N GLY A 43 -1.82 -19.11 -12.71
CA GLY A 43 -1.44 -20.37 -13.36
C GLY A 43 -0.02 -20.38 -13.91
N THR A 44 0.81 -19.40 -13.57
CA THR A 44 2.24 -19.33 -13.98
C THR A 44 3.18 -19.81 -12.87
N THR A 45 2.65 -20.32 -11.76
CA THR A 45 3.39 -20.85 -10.61
C THR A 45 2.68 -22.12 -10.12
N ARG A 46 3.42 -23.09 -9.57
CA ARG A 46 2.95 -24.46 -9.35
C ARG A 46 3.35 -25.00 -7.99
#